data_AF-A0A0R1Y3V1-F1
#
_entry.id   AF-A0A0R1Y3V1-F1
#
_cell.length_a   1.000
_cell.length_b   1.000
_cell.length_c   1.000
_cell.angle_alpha   90.00
_cell.angle_beta   90.00
_cell.angle_gamma   90.00
#
_symmetry.space_group_name_H-M   'P 1'
#
loop_
_entity.id
_entity.type
_entity.pdbx_description
1 polymer ?
#
loop_
_entity_poly.entity_id
_entity_poly.type
_entity_poly.pdbx_seq_one_letter_code
_entity_poly.pdbx_strand_id
1 'polypeptide(L)'
;MKSVTADNGAEFAAAGTVLDGVADLYYAHPYRSSERGTNEAHNRMIRRDVPKGLSMDTLGPSDIQAVEAKLNNLPRRQSGYQTPKELFSAAAG
;
A
#
# COMPACT_ATOMS: atom_id res chain seq x y z
N MET A 1 2.71 -15.12 2.72
CA MET A 1 1.66 -14.08 2.88
C MET A 1 0.40 -14.79 3.34
N LYS A 2 -0.36 -14.27 4.30
CA LYS A 2 -1.53 -14.98 4.87
C LYS A 2 -2.85 -14.50 4.27
N SER A 3 -3.02 -13.19 4.17
CA SER A 3 -4.24 -12.57 3.64
C SER A 3 -3.94 -11.28 2.90
N VAL A 4 -4.90 -10.85 2.09
CA VAL A 4 -4.96 -9.58 1.38
C VAL A 4 -6.25 -8.86 1.80
N THR A 5 -6.16 -7.56 2.06
CA THR A 5 -7.33 -6.70 2.28
C THR A 5 -7.44 -5.69 1.13
N ALA A 6 -8.61 -5.64 0.50
CA ALA A 6 -8.91 -4.76 -0.62
C ALA A 6 -10.12 -3.87 -0.32
N ASP A 7 -10.29 -2.81 -1.11
CA ASP A 7 -11.57 -2.11 -1.15
C ASP A 7 -12.48 -2.69 -2.23
N ASN A 8 -13.74 -2.25 -2.23
CA ASN A 8 -14.69 -2.64 -3.28
C ASN A 8 -14.47 -1.89 -4.60
N GLY A 9 -13.23 -1.47 -4.89
CA GLY A 9 -12.86 -0.89 -6.17
C GLY A 9 -13.01 -1.91 -7.29
N ALA A 10 -13.48 -1.47 -8.46
CA ALA A 10 -13.68 -2.35 -9.61
C ALA A 10 -12.34 -2.94 -10.12
N GLU A 11 -11.23 -2.25 -9.86
CA GLU A 11 -9.87 -2.72 -10.13
C GLU A 11 -9.52 -4.01 -9.37
N PHE A 12 -10.21 -4.32 -8.26
CA PHE A 12 -10.03 -5.55 -7.49
C PHE A 12 -11.11 -6.61 -7.73
N ALA A 13 -11.98 -6.43 -8.74
CA ALA A 13 -13.06 -7.38 -9.03
C ALA A 13 -12.54 -8.79 -9.37
N ALA A 14 -11.35 -8.89 -9.98
CA ALA A 14 -10.72 -10.16 -10.33
C ALA A 14 -9.77 -10.70 -9.24
N ALA A 15 -9.60 -9.99 -8.11
CA ALA A 15 -8.62 -10.36 -7.09
C ALA A 15 -8.90 -11.74 -6.47
N GLY A 16 -10.18 -12.11 -6.33
CA GLY A 16 -10.57 -13.43 -5.81
C GLY A 16 -10.04 -14.58 -6.67
N THR A 17 -10.06 -14.43 -8.00
CA THR A 17 -9.53 -15.45 -8.92
C THR A 17 -8.00 -15.48 -8.90
N VAL A 18 -7.35 -14.32 -8.80
CA VAL A 18 -5.87 -14.23 -8.79
C VAL A 18 -5.27 -14.78 -7.50
N LEU A 19 -5.97 -14.64 -6.37
CA LEU A 19 -5.50 -15.01 -5.05
C LEU A 19 -5.98 -16.39 -4.58
N ASP A 20 -6.76 -17.10 -5.40
CA ASP A 20 -7.25 -18.43 -5.08
C ASP A 20 -6.08 -19.40 -4.84
N GLY A 21 -6.10 -20.07 -3.68
CA GLY A 21 -5.01 -20.93 -3.20
C GLY A 21 -3.71 -20.20 -2.81
N VAL A 22 -3.65 -18.86 -2.89
CA VAL A 22 -2.46 -18.06 -2.55
C VAL A 22 -2.61 -17.34 -1.20
N ALA A 23 -3.74 -16.68 -0.97
CA ALA A 23 -4.02 -15.93 0.26
C ALA A 23 -5.52 -15.68 0.45
N ASP A 24 -5.96 -15.57 1.70
CA ASP A 24 -7.34 -15.19 2.00
C ASP A 24 -7.60 -13.74 1.58
N LEU A 25 -8.71 -13.47 0.90
CA LEU A 25 -9.08 -12.14 0.44
C LEU A 25 -10.27 -11.58 1.25
N TYR A 26 -10.09 -10.38 1.79
CA TYR A 26 -11.12 -9.65 2.53
C TYR A 26 -11.36 -8.28 1.92
N TYR A 27 -12.63 -7.85 1.87
CA TYR A 27 -13.02 -6.54 1.36
C TYR A 27 -13.52 -5.64 2.48
N ALA A 28 -13.19 -4.35 2.41
CA ALA A 28 -13.77 -3.33 3.29
C ALA A 28 -15.29 -3.21 3.06
N HIS A 29 -16.04 -2.93 4.12
CA HIS A 29 -17.49 -2.75 4.00
C HIS A 29 -17.82 -1.47 3.20
N PRO A 30 -18.95 -1.46 2.47
CA PRO A 30 -19.45 -0.25 1.82
C PRO A 30 -19.53 0.93 2.80
N TYR A 31 -19.06 2.09 2.36
CA TYR A 31 -19.08 3.35 3.12
C TYR A 31 -18.29 3.34 4.45
N ARG A 32 -17.35 2.40 4.65
CA ARG A 32 -16.47 2.37 5.83
C ARG A 32 -15.01 2.69 5.51
N SER A 33 -14.73 3.94 5.14
CA SER A 33 -13.35 4.41 4.85
C SER A 33 -12.39 4.21 6.03
N SER A 34 -12.89 4.21 7.27
CA SER A 34 -12.09 3.98 8.48
C SER A 34 -11.41 2.60 8.53
N GLU A 35 -11.95 1.59 7.83
CA GLU A 35 -11.32 0.25 7.72
C GLU A 35 -10.06 0.27 6.87
N ARG A 36 -9.76 1.42 6.23
CA ARG A 36 -8.65 1.61 5.30
C ARG A 36 -7.71 2.75 5.70
N GLY A 37 -7.69 3.13 6.98
CA GLY A 37 -6.89 4.27 7.45
C GLY A 37 -5.41 4.19 7.06
N THR A 38 -4.82 2.98 7.06
CA THR A 38 -3.43 2.77 6.63
C THR A 38 -3.23 3.00 5.13
N ASN A 39 -4.20 2.64 4.28
CA ASN A 39 -4.12 2.84 2.82
C ASN A 39 -4.20 4.34 2.50
N GLU A 40 -5.12 5.06 3.15
CA GLU A 40 -5.24 6.51 2.99
C GLU A 40 -3.97 7.25 3.45
N ALA A 41 -3.37 6.81 4.56
CA ALA A 41 -2.11 7.36 5.03
C ALA A 41 -0.97 7.12 4.01
N HIS A 42 -0.90 5.94 3.41
CA HIS A 42 0.08 5.63 2.35
C HIS A 42 -0.13 6.44 1.09
N ASN A 43 -1.37 6.53 0.59
CA ASN A 43 -1.70 7.35 -0.57
C ASN A 43 -1.32 8.82 -0.34
N ARG A 44 -1.52 9.36 0.87
CA ARG A 44 -1.10 10.71 1.22
C ARG A 44 0.42 10.89 1.16
N MET A 45 1.20 9.89 1.57
CA MET A 45 2.66 9.96 1.49
C MET A 45 3.16 9.92 0.05
N ILE A 46 2.59 9.05 -0.80
CA ILE A 46 2.88 9.03 -2.25
C ILE A 46 2.61 10.41 -2.86
N ARG A 47 1.49 11.05 -2.46
CA ARG A 47 1.12 12.39 -2.96
C ARG A 47 2.05 13.52 -2.51
N ARG A 48 2.99 13.29 -1.60
CA ARG A 48 4.07 14.25 -1.30
C ARG A 48 5.12 14.29 -2.41
N ASP A 49 5.31 13.16 -3.09
CA ASP A 49 6.24 13.00 -4.21
C ASP A 49 5.56 13.13 -5.57
N VAL A 50 4.26 12.83 -5.63
CA VAL A 50 3.42 12.96 -6.83
C VAL A 50 2.29 13.95 -6.55
N PRO A 51 2.51 15.27 -6.72
CA PRO A 51 1.53 16.28 -6.37
C PRO A 51 0.17 16.06 -7.04
N LYS A 52 -0.88 16.60 -6.42
CA LYS A 52 -2.21 16.62 -7.06
C LYS A 52 -2.15 17.38 -8.38
N GLY A 53 -2.81 16.87 -9.42
CA GLY A 53 -2.80 17.45 -10.77
C GLY A 53 -1.73 16.86 -11.69
N LEU A 54 -0.71 16.20 -11.15
CA LEU A 54 0.18 15.36 -11.94
C LEU A 54 -0.49 14.01 -12.17
N SER A 55 -0.59 13.57 -13.43
CA SER A 55 -1.05 12.22 -13.74
C SER A 55 0.00 11.21 -13.28
N MET A 56 -0.44 10.09 -12.71
CA MET A 56 0.46 9.00 -12.35
C MET A 56 0.96 8.25 -13.59
N ASP A 57 0.27 8.39 -14.72
CA ASP A 57 0.64 7.76 -15.99
C ASP A 57 1.92 8.36 -16.59
N THR A 58 2.34 9.54 -16.12
CA THR A 58 3.61 10.15 -16.57
C THR A 58 4.83 9.64 -15.81
N LEU A 59 4.62 8.81 -14.79
CA LEU A 59 5.72 8.28 -13.97
C LEU A 59 6.31 7.04 -14.65
N GLY A 60 7.63 7.07 -14.85
CA GLY A 60 8.37 5.91 -15.32
C GLY A 60 8.63 4.91 -14.19
N PRO A 61 9.06 3.67 -14.53
CA PRO A 61 9.44 2.68 -13.54
C PRO A 61 10.50 3.17 -12.54
N SER A 62 11.44 4.03 -12.98
CA SER A 62 12.46 4.63 -12.10
C SER A 62 11.87 5.60 -11.08
N ASP A 63 10.84 6.37 -11.45
CA ASP A 63 10.17 7.30 -10.54
C ASP A 63 9.40 6.52 -9.47
N ILE A 64 8.70 5.46 -9.89
CA ILE A 64 7.99 4.56 -8.98
C ILE A 64 8.97 3.92 -7.99
N GLN A 65 10.09 3.37 -8.46
CA GLN A 65 11.11 2.78 -7.60
C GLN A 65 11.70 3.80 -6.62
N ALA A 66 11.91 5.04 -7.04
CA ALA A 66 12.41 6.09 -6.15
C ALA A 66 11.41 6.40 -5.03
N VAL A 67 10.11 6.49 -5.35
CA VAL A 67 9.05 6.69 -4.35
C VAL A 67 8.97 5.48 -3.39
N GLU A 68 8.98 4.26 -3.91
CA GLU A 68 8.96 3.04 -3.09
C GLU A 68 10.17 2.96 -2.16
N ALA A 69 11.38 3.18 -2.67
CA ALA A 69 12.60 3.16 -1.89
C ALA A 69 12.54 4.22 -0.77
N LYS A 70 12.06 5.42 -1.07
CA LYS A 70 11.86 6.47 -0.07
C LYS A 70 10.89 6.03 1.02
N LEU A 71 9.71 5.50 0.66
CA LEU A 71 8.68 5.11 1.65
C LEU A 71 9.11 3.91 2.50
N ASN A 72 9.82 2.96 1.92
CA ASN A 72 10.30 1.77 2.61
C ASN A 72 11.45 2.07 3.58
N ASN A 73 12.25 3.11 3.31
CA ASN A 73 13.33 3.57 4.18
C ASN A 73 12.92 4.77 5.05
N LEU A 74 11.66 5.20 5.06
CA LEU A 74 11.18 6.32 5.85
C LEU A 74 10.93 5.89 7.32
N PRO A 75 11.67 6.42 8.31
CA PRO A 75 11.41 6.17 9.73
C PRO A 75 10.02 6.64 10.14
N ARG A 76 9.26 5.83 10.89
CA ARG A 76 7.91 6.21 11.34
C ARG A 76 7.81 6.27 12.85
N ARG A 77 7.26 7.37 13.36
CA ARG A 77 7.07 7.57 14.80
C ARG A 77 6.25 6.44 15.45
N GLN A 78 5.21 5.96 14.77
CA GLN A 78 4.36 4.87 15.26
C GLN A 78 5.08 3.53 15.44
N SER A 79 6.22 3.33 14.78
CA SER A 79 7.08 2.15 14.89
C SER A 79 8.36 2.44 15.67
N GLY A 80 8.35 3.43 16.58
CA GLY A 80 9.56 3.78 17.34
C GLY A 80 10.71 4.27 16.45
N TYR A 81 10.39 4.91 15.32
CA TYR A 81 11.34 5.37 14.30
C TYR A 81 12.06 4.26 13.53
N GLN A 82 11.61 3.01 13.62
CA GLN A 82 12.03 1.98 12.67
C GLN A 82 11.38 2.21 11.29
N THR A 83 12.09 1.82 10.24
CA THR A 83 11.62 1.86 8.86
C THR A 83 10.72 0.65 8.55
N PRO A 84 9.77 0.77 7.60
CA PRO A 84 9.00 -0.37 7.11
C PRO A 84 9.87 -1.54 6.64
N LYS A 85 11.00 -1.26 5.99
CA LYS A 85 11.94 -2.28 5.50
C LYS A 85 12.56 -3.08 6.64
N GLU A 86 12.98 -2.42 7.72
CA GLU A 86 13.56 -3.09 8.90
C GLU A 86 12.52 -3.98 9.59
N LEU A 87 11.32 -3.45 9.83
CA LEU A 87 10.24 -4.21 10.45
C LEU A 87 9.81 -5.40 9.61
N PHE A 88 9.70 -5.23 8.29
CA PHE A 88 9.33 -6.32 7.40
C PHE A 88 10.39 -7.42 7.40
N SER A 89 11.68 -7.05 7.31
CA SER A 89 12.78 -8.02 7.33
C SER A 89 12.84 -8.78 8.65
N ALA A 90 12.56 -8.13 9.78
CA ALA A 90 12.52 -8.78 11.09
C ALA A 90 11.32 -9.73 11.27
N ALA A 91 10.19 -9.45 10.62
CA ALA A 91 8.97 -10.26 10.71
C ALA A 91 8.90 -11.40 9.67
N ALA A 92 9.71 -11.33 8.61
CA ALA A 92 9.75 -12.30 7.52
C ALA A 92 10.80 -13.41 7.72
N GLY A 93 11.63 -13.31 8.77
CA GLY A 93 12.51 -14.39 9.23
C GLY A 93 11.79 -15.33 10.19
#